data_AF-J3MZ11-F1
#
_entry.id   AF-J3MZ11-F1
#
_cell.length_a   1.000
_cell.length_b   1.000
_cell.length_c   1.000
_cell.angle_alpha   90.00
_cell.angle_beta   90.00
_cell.angle_gamma   90.00
#
_symmetry.space_group_name_H-M   'P 1'
#
loop_
_entity.id
_entity.type
_entity.pdbx_description
1 polymer ?
#
loop_
_entity_poly.entity_id
_entity_poly.type
_entity_poly.pdbx_seq_one_letter_code
_entity_poly.pdbx_strand_id
1 'polypeptide(L)' 'MAEKKVAMVERGRMGLIMKTLDRCRPPAWRRPAEGCFSVYVGARRQRFVVRTESVNHPLFRALLEEAEEAFGM' A
#
# COMPACT_ATOMS: atom_id res chain seq x y z
N MET A 1 15.07 -2.47 22.35
CA MET A 1 14.20 -3.08 21.32
C MET A 1 12.92 -2.28 21.22
N ALA A 2 12.48 -2.00 19.99
CA ALA A 2 11.34 -1.18 19.59
C ALA A 2 11.53 0.36 19.68
N GLU A 3 12.28 0.92 18.72
CA GLU A 3 12.07 2.31 18.31
C GLU A 3 10.69 2.44 17.66
N LYS A 4 9.66 2.72 18.47
CA LYS A 4 8.39 3.24 17.98
C LYS A 4 8.54 4.75 17.79
N LYS A 5 9.07 5.16 16.64
CA LYS A 5 9.20 6.57 16.27
C LYS A 5 8.23 6.93 15.15
N VAL A 6 6.92 6.81 15.41
CA VAL A 6 5.89 7.49 14.60
C VAL A 6 4.76 7.90 15.53
N ALA A 7 4.82 9.14 16.01
CA ALA A 7 3.67 9.96 16.36
C ALA A 7 4.17 11.34 16.83
N MET A 8 4.67 12.15 15.89
CA MET A 8 4.68 13.60 16.11
C MET A 8 4.35 14.26 14.78
N VAL A 9 3.07 14.21 14.40
CA VAL A 9 2.54 15.20 13.45
C VAL A 9 2.04 16.35 14.32
N GLU A 10 2.74 17.47 14.24
CA GLU A 10 2.48 18.65 15.04
C GLU A 10 1.01 19.08 14.93
N ARG A 11 0.37 19.37 16.07
CA ARG A 11 -0.95 20.02 16.13
C ARG A 11 -0.82 21.51 15.75
N GLY A 12 -0.34 21.78 14.54
CA GLY A 12 -0.51 23.07 13.89
C GLY A 12 -1.95 23.25 13.44
N ARG A 13 -2.45 24.49 13.36
CA ARG A 13 -3.78 24.80 12.83
C ARG A 13 -3.90 24.20 11.43
N MET A 14 -4.61 23.08 11.28
CA MET A 14 -4.92 22.52 9.96
C MET A 14 -5.73 23.56 9.19
N GLY A 15 -5.18 24.06 8.09
CA GLY A 15 -5.88 24.92 7.16
C GLY A 15 -7.13 24.22 6.60
N LEU A 16 -8.03 25.00 5.98
CA LEU A 16 -9.30 24.48 5.45
C LEU A 16 -9.09 23.29 4.51
N ILE A 17 -8.06 23.35 3.65
CA ILE A 17 -7.69 22.29 2.70
C ILE A 17 -7.34 20.99 3.43
N MET A 18 -6.49 21.06 4.46
CA MET A 18 -6.01 19.89 5.21
C MET A 18 -7.16 19.18 5.95
N LYS A 19 -8.14 19.95 6.45
CA LYS A 19 -9.36 19.43 7.10
C LYS A 19 -10.25 18.68 6.11
N THR A 20 -10.39 19.20 4.90
CA THR A 20 -11.15 18.54 3.83
C THR A 20 -10.46 17.26 3.37
N LEU A 21 -9.13 17.25 3.27
CA LEU A 21 -8.35 16.05 2.93
C LEU A 21 -8.44 14.95 4.00
N ASP A 22 -8.50 15.32 5.28
CA ASP A 22 -8.69 14.36 6.37
C ASP A 22 -10.05 13.64 6.27
N ARG A 23 -11.07 14.32 5.77
CA ARG A 23 -12.40 13.72 5.55
C ARG A 23 -12.39 12.64 4.45
N CYS A 24 -11.47 12.74 3.49
CA CYS A 24 -11.26 11.72 2.44
C CYS A 24 -10.26 10.63 2.86
N ARG A 25 -9.70 10.72 4.07
CA ARG A 25 -8.65 9.83 4.55
C ARG A 25 -9.23 8.43 4.80
N PRO A 26 -8.84 7.38 4.05
CA PRO A 26 -9.37 6.04 4.26
C PRO A 26 -8.92 5.53 5.65
N PRO A 27 -9.74 4.68 6.29
CA PRO A 27 -9.40 4.12 7.60
C PRO A 27 -8.10 3.32 7.52
N ALA A 28 -7.37 3.23 8.63
CA ALA A 28 -6.01 2.68 8.66
C ALA A 28 -5.90 1.29 8.01
N TRP A 29 -6.89 0.42 8.21
CA TRP A 29 -6.93 -0.92 7.62
C TRP A 29 -7.09 -0.94 6.09
N ARG A 30 -7.59 0.14 5.47
CA ARG A 30 -7.63 0.26 4.01
C ARG A 30 -6.32 0.79 3.44
N ARG A 31 -5.48 1.40 4.26
CA ARG A 31 -4.21 1.96 3.83
C ARG A 31 -3.19 0.82 3.76
N PRO A 32 -2.50 0.64 2.63
CA PRO A 32 -1.33 -0.22 2.61
C PRO A 32 -0.34 0.29 3.66
N ALA A 33 0.30 -0.63 4.38
CA ALA A 33 1.48 -0.26 5.17
C ALA A 33 2.54 0.30 4.22
N GLU A 34 3.40 1.17 4.71
CA GLU A 34 4.52 1.68 3.93
C GLU A 34 5.37 0.51 3.41
N GLY A 35 5.77 0.55 2.14
CA GLY A 35 6.44 -0.57 1.49
C GLY A 35 5.53 -1.77 1.22
N CYS A 36 4.20 -1.60 1.12
CA CYS A 36 3.27 -2.63 0.69
C CYS A 36 2.35 -2.12 -0.43
N PHE A 37 1.95 -3.02 -1.31
CA PHE A 37 0.91 -2.78 -2.31
C PHE A 37 -0.21 -3.81 -2.19
N SER A 38 -1.40 -3.49 -2.67
CA SER A 38 -2.55 -4.41 -2.63
C SER A 38 -2.90 -4.93 -4.02
N VAL A 39 -2.95 -6.25 -4.15
CA VAL A 39 -3.38 -6.95 -5.38
C VAL A 39 -4.75 -7.60 -5.15
N TYR A 40 -5.57 -7.64 -6.20
CA TYR A 40 -6.89 -8.27 -6.17
C TYR A 40 -6.87 -9.51 -7.05
N VAL A 41 -7.22 -10.66 -6.47
CA VAL A 41 -7.12 -11.96 -7.17
C VAL A 41 -8.49 -12.63 -7.25
N GLY A 42 -8.75 -13.25 -8.39
CA GLY A 42 -9.95 -14.05 -8.66
C GLY A 42 -11.24 -13.25 -8.86
N ALA A 43 -12.31 -13.95 -9.21
CA ALA A 43 -13.62 -13.35 -9.50
C ALA A 43 -14.22 -12.58 -8.31
N ARG A 44 -13.95 -13.03 -7.09
CA ARG A 44 -14.40 -12.38 -5.84
C ARG A 44 -13.56 -11.15 -5.46
N ARG A 45 -12.56 -10.78 -6.26
CA ARG A 45 -11.63 -9.65 -6.01
C ARG A 45 -11.08 -9.70 -4.58
N GLN A 46 -10.51 -10.84 -4.20
CA GLN A 46 -9.92 -10.97 -2.87
C GLN A 46 -8.65 -10.12 -2.79
N ARG A 47 -8.56 -9.27 -1.76
CA ARG A 47 -7.44 -8.36 -1.56
C ARG A 47 -6.29 -9.04 -0.82
N PHE A 48 -5.11 -9.02 -1.39
CA PHE A 48 -3.85 -9.45 -0.77
C PHE A 48 -2.93 -8.24 -0.63
N VAL A 49 -2.22 -8.13 0.50
CA VAL A 49 -1.22 -7.09 0.74
C VAL A 49 0.16 -7.73 0.61
N VAL A 50 0.95 -7.25 -0.35
CA VAL A 50 2.27 -7.78 -0.68
C VAL A 50 3.31 -6.73 -0.31
N ARG A 51 4.38 -7.15 0.36
CA ARG A 51 5.52 -6.28 0.67
C ARG A 51 6.33 -6.01 -0.59
N THR A 52 6.82 -4.78 -0.74
CA THR A 52 7.74 -4.40 -1.82
C THR A 52 9.10 -5.07 -1.68
N GLU A 53 9.43 -5.63 -0.53
CA GLU A 53 10.60 -6.51 -0.37
C GLU A 53 10.45 -7.78 -1.22
N SER A 54 9.22 -8.29 -1.33
CA SER A 54 8.92 -9.56 -1.98
C SER A 54 9.00 -9.48 -3.50
N VAL A 55 8.84 -8.29 -4.09
CA VAL A 55 9.02 -8.12 -5.55
C VAL A 55 10.47 -8.33 -6.00
N ASN A 56 11.44 -8.19 -5.09
CA ASN A 56 12.84 -8.46 -5.40
C ASN A 56 13.19 -9.96 -5.30
N HIS A 57 12.25 -10.81 -4.87
CA HIS A 57 12.47 -12.25 -4.82
C HIS A 57 12.46 -12.84 -6.24
N PRO A 58 13.41 -13.71 -6.62
CA PRO A 58 13.51 -14.24 -7.98
C PRO A 58 12.23 -14.97 -8.44
N LEU A 59 11.55 -15.68 -7.53
CA LEU A 59 10.25 -16.31 -7.83
C LEU A 59 9.17 -15.28 -8.17
N PHE A 60 9.15 -14.14 -7.46
CA PHE A 60 8.16 -13.11 -7.73
C PHE A 60 8.44 -12.43 -9.06
N ARG A 61 9.72 -12.21 -9.39
CA ARG A 61 10.14 -11.68 -10.68
C ARG A 61 9.72 -12.59 -11.84
N ALA A 62 9.90 -13.90 -11.72
CA ALA A 62 9.44 -14.85 -12.74
C ALA A 62 7.91 -14.77 -12.97
N LEU A 63 7.13 -14.64 -11.89
CA LEU A 63 5.67 -14.45 -11.98
C LEU A 63 5.29 -13.12 -12.65
N LEU A 64 6.06 -12.06 -12.43
CA LEU A 64 5.82 -10.77 -13.07
C LEU A 64 6.13 -10.80 -14.58
N GLU A 65 7.20 -11.48 -14.98
CA GLU A 65 7.57 -11.68 -16.39
C GLU A 65 6.49 -12.49 -17.12
N GLU A 66 6.02 -13.58 -16.52
CA GLU A 66 4.93 -14.39 -17.08
C GLU A 66 3.60 -13.59 -17.16
N ALA A 67 3.34 -12.71 -16.18
CA ALA A 67 2.19 -11.82 -16.21
C ALA A 67 2.32 -10.70 -17.26
N GLU A 68 3.54 -10.21 -17.53
CA GLU A 68 3.81 -9.26 -18.60
C GLU A 68 3.55 -9.90 -19.97
N GLU A 69 4.01 -11.13 -20.20
CA GLU A 69 3.73 -11.81 -21.47
C GLU A 69 2.22 -12.08 -21.68
N ALA A 70 1.49 -12.38 -20.60
CA ALA A 70 0.06 -12.70 -20.66
C ALA A 70 -0.85 -11.46 -20.70
N PHE A 71 -0.45 -10.35 -20.07
CA PHE A 71 -1.31 -9.18 -19.83
C PHE A 71 -0.64 -7.83 -20.13
N GLY A 72 0.67 -7.80 -20.35
CA GLY A 72 1.40 -6.65 -20.86
C GLY A 72 0.93 -6.36 -22.28
N MET A 73 0.41 -5.15 -22.49
CA MET A 73 -0.06 -4.66 -23.78
C MET A 73 1.08 -4.07 -24.61
#